data_AF-A0A1N7LP70-F1
#
_entry.id   AF-A0A1N7LP70-F1
#
_cell.length_a   1.000
_cell.length_b   1.000
_cell.length_c   1.000
_cell.angle_alpha   90.00
_cell.angle_beta   90.00
_cell.angle_gamma   90.00
#
_symmetry.space_group_name_H-M   'P 1'
#
loop_
_entity.id
_entity.type
_entity.pdbx_description
1 polymer ?
#
loop_
_entity_poly.entity_id
_entity_poly.type
_entity_poly.pdbx_seq_one_letter_code
_entity_poly.pdbx_strand_id
1 'polypeptide(L)'
;MKRILGRRHAQDNDHVQWRSQLQIHYDENNDVTYETEPNNQIVATYTYRANNDPVSMTRGGKTYYYQTTTAGDVTALTDSTGAVVAS
;
A
#
# COMPACT_ATOMS: atom_id res chain seq x y z
N MET A 1 -11.38 -39.85 37.72
CA MET A 1 -11.16 -38.81 36.70
C MET A 1 -10.10 -37.84 37.22
N LYS A 2 -8.93 -37.75 36.57
CA LYS A 2 -7.79 -36.93 37.02
C LYS A 2 -7.64 -35.70 36.10
N ARG A 3 -7.62 -34.50 36.69
CA ARG A 3 -7.02 -33.29 36.10
C ARG A 3 -5.50 -33.39 36.24
N ILE A 4 -4.75 -32.92 35.25
CA ILE A 4 -3.45 -32.21 35.36
C ILE A 4 -3.16 -31.51 34.01
N LEU A 5 -2.73 -30.25 34.13
CA LEU A 5 -2.30 -29.32 33.09
C LEU A 5 -0.91 -29.73 32.54
N GLY A 6 -0.63 -29.55 31.25
CA GLY A 6 0.71 -29.76 30.70
C GLY A 6 0.90 -29.16 29.30
N ARG A 7 1.65 -28.05 29.22
CA ARG A 7 2.20 -27.48 27.98
C ARG A 7 3.22 -28.44 27.35
N ARG A 8 3.12 -28.65 26.04
CA ARG A 8 4.23 -28.91 25.10
C ARG A 8 3.79 -28.24 23.78
N HIS A 9 4.27 -27.05 23.44
CA HIS A 9 5.55 -26.79 22.78
C HIS A 9 5.80 -27.79 21.63
N ALA A 10 5.17 -27.49 20.50
CA ALA A 10 5.79 -27.67 19.19
C ALA A 10 5.94 -26.25 18.62
N GLN A 11 7.18 -25.81 18.50
CA GLN A 11 7.56 -24.66 17.71
C GLN A 11 7.41 -25.08 16.25
N ASP A 12 6.24 -24.89 15.67
CA ASP A 12 6.12 -24.91 14.21
C ASP A 12 6.63 -23.57 13.70
N ASN A 13 7.90 -23.62 13.29
CA ASN A 13 8.68 -22.54 12.73
C ASN A 13 8.25 -22.25 11.29
N ASP A 14 6.95 -22.06 11.08
CA ASP A 14 6.38 -21.59 9.82
C ASP A 14 6.10 -20.11 9.98
N HIS A 15 7.18 -19.32 10.02
CA HIS A 15 7.09 -17.90 9.72
C HIS A 15 6.84 -17.76 8.21
N VAL A 16 5.68 -18.24 7.76
CA VAL A 16 5.06 -17.74 6.55
C VAL A 16 4.90 -16.26 6.84
N GLN A 17 5.74 -15.45 6.20
CA GLN A 17 5.58 -14.01 6.15
C GLN A 17 4.23 -13.75 5.46
N TRP A 18 3.16 -13.78 6.25
CA TRP A 18 1.84 -13.39 5.80
C TRP A 18 2.01 -12.00 5.22
N ARG A 19 1.70 -11.83 3.93
CA ARG A 19 1.72 -10.51 3.28
C ARG A 19 1.03 -9.55 4.23
N SER A 20 1.73 -8.53 4.74
CA SER A 20 1.12 -7.53 5.60
C SER A 20 -0.14 -7.04 4.91
N GLN A 21 -1.30 -7.26 5.52
CA GLN A 21 -2.55 -6.76 4.97
C GLN A 21 -2.52 -5.24 5.06
N LEU A 22 -2.52 -4.58 3.90
CA LEU A 22 -2.62 -3.13 3.81
C LEU A 22 -4.06 -2.72 4.02
N GLN A 23 -4.27 -1.69 4.84
CA GLN A 23 -5.53 -0.99 4.97
C GLN A 23 -5.53 0.20 4.02
N ILE A 24 -6.57 0.31 3.20
CA ILE A 24 -6.72 1.37 2.19
C ILE A 24 -7.72 2.40 2.71
N HIS A 25 -7.33 3.67 2.70
CA HIS A 25 -8.17 4.78 3.16
C HIS A 25 -8.59 5.62 1.97
N TYR A 26 -9.84 6.06 1.97
CA TYR A 26 -10.46 6.80 0.88
C TYR A 26 -11.00 8.14 1.36
N ASP A 27 -11.06 9.13 0.47
CA ASP A 27 -11.80 10.37 0.71
C ASP A 27 -13.30 10.24 0.39
N GLU A 28 -14.03 11.36 0.46
CA GLU A 28 -15.46 11.41 0.12
C GLU A 28 -15.78 11.10 -1.36
N ASN A 29 -14.80 11.19 -2.25
CA ASN A 29 -14.95 10.92 -3.67
C ASN A 29 -14.55 9.49 -4.05
N ASN A 30 -14.25 8.63 -3.08
CA ASN A 30 -13.68 7.28 -3.24
C ASN A 30 -12.28 7.26 -3.88
N ASP A 31 -11.50 8.34 -3.78
CA ASP A 31 -10.10 8.34 -4.17
C ASP A 31 -9.25 7.78 -3.02
N VAL A 32 -8.26 6.93 -3.32
CA VAL A 32 -7.37 6.37 -2.30
C VAL A 32 -6.46 7.46 -1.77
N THR A 33 -6.56 7.86 -0.50
CA THR A 33 -5.72 8.93 0.05
C THR A 33 -4.40 8.43 0.60
N TYR A 34 -4.42 7.30 1.31
CA TYR A 34 -3.21 6.67 1.87
C TYR A 34 -3.44 5.19 2.21
N GLU A 35 -2.33 4.48 2.36
CA GLU A 35 -2.29 3.09 2.82
C GLU A 35 -1.60 2.99 4.17
N THR A 36 -2.14 2.16 5.06
CA THR A 36 -1.49 1.82 6.32
C THR A 36 -1.22 0.33 6.47
N GLU A 37 -0.16 0.00 7.20
CA GLU A 37 -0.02 -1.32 7.82
C GLU A 37 -1.01 -1.51 8.98
N PRO A 38 -1.21 -2.74 9.50
CA PRO A 38 -2.13 -3.01 10.61
C PRO A 38 -1.82 -2.26 11.91
N ASN A 39 -0.60 -1.73 12.05
CA ASN A 39 -0.17 -0.89 13.17
C ASN A 39 -0.44 0.61 12.94
N ASN A 40 -1.20 0.97 11.89
CA ASN A 40 -1.50 2.33 11.44
C ASN A 40 -0.29 3.12 10.91
N GLN A 41 0.83 2.46 10.60
CA GLN A 41 1.94 3.13 9.91
C GLN A 41 1.57 3.40 8.46
N ILE A 42 1.62 4.67 8.03
CA ILE A 42 1.44 5.06 6.64
C ILE A 42 2.60 4.53 5.81
N VAL A 43 2.29 3.78 4.75
CA VAL A 43 3.29 3.23 3.81
C VAL A 43 3.22 3.84 2.42
N ALA A 44 2.08 4.43 2.05
CA ALA A 44 1.92 5.21 0.84
C ALA A 44 0.91 6.35 1.03
N THR A 45 1.13 7.47 0.36
CA THR A 45 0.16 8.57 0.23
C THR A 45 -0.02 8.93 -1.23
N TYR A 46 -1.20 9.42 -1.58
CA TYR A 46 -1.57 9.71 -2.97
C TYR A 46 -2.12 11.13 -3.09
N THR A 47 -1.91 11.73 -4.25
CA THR A 47 -2.50 13.03 -4.59
C THR A 47 -3.24 12.96 -5.91
N TYR A 48 -4.29 13.75 -6.02
CA TYR A 48 -5.20 13.79 -7.16
C TYR A 48 -5.38 15.22 -7.65
N ARG A 49 -5.77 15.36 -8.91
CA ARG A 49 -6.29 16.61 -9.46
C ARG A 49 -7.75 16.79 -9.05
N ALA A 50 -8.30 17.98 -9.31
CA ALA A 50 -9.69 18.29 -9.02
C ALA A 50 -10.73 17.42 -9.78
N ASN A 51 -10.31 16.69 -10.81
CA ASN A 51 -11.13 15.77 -11.60
C ASN A 51 -10.87 14.29 -11.24
N ASN A 52 -10.31 14.00 -10.07
CA ASN A 52 -9.99 12.65 -9.58
C ASN A 52 -8.91 11.91 -10.40
N ASP A 53 -8.16 12.62 -11.25
CA ASP A 53 -7.00 12.02 -11.93
C ASP A 53 -5.83 11.87 -10.94
N PRO A 54 -5.19 10.69 -10.86
CA PRO A 54 -4.04 10.49 -9.99
C PRO A 54 -2.84 11.32 -10.47
N VAL A 55 -2.17 11.98 -9.53
CA VAL A 55 -0.99 12.83 -9.81
C VAL A 55 0.29 12.16 -9.34
N SER A 56 0.34 11.77 -8.07
CA SER A 56 1.54 11.17 -7.51
C SER A 56 1.25 10.19 -6.38
N MET A 57 2.17 9.27 -6.18
CA MET A 57 2.25 8.38 -5.01
C MET A 57 3.57 8.64 -4.30
N THR A 58 3.57 8.83 -2.99
CA THR A 58 4.80 8.77 -2.18
C THR A 58 4.83 7.46 -1.42
N ARG A 59 5.82 6.59 -1.70
CA ARG A 59 6.00 5.28 -1.06
C ARG A 59 7.47 5.06 -0.73
N GLY A 60 7.76 4.64 0.51
CA GLY A 60 9.14 4.39 0.96
C GLY A 60 10.04 5.62 0.86
N GLY A 61 9.49 6.82 1.10
CA GLY A 61 10.22 8.08 1.00
C GLY A 61 10.52 8.57 -0.42
N LYS A 62 10.03 7.88 -1.45
CA LYS A 62 10.15 8.28 -2.86
C LYS A 62 8.80 8.68 -3.42
N THR A 63 8.77 9.75 -4.20
CA THR A 63 7.59 10.18 -4.94
C THR A 63 7.68 9.70 -6.38
N TYR A 64 6.58 9.11 -6.85
CA TYR A 64 6.37 8.62 -8.19
C TYR A 64 5.21 9.38 -8.82
N TYR A 65 5.29 9.68 -10.10
CA TYR A 65 4.31 10.48 -10.83
C TYR A 65 3.59 9.63 -11.86
N TYR A 66 2.26 9.68 -11.84
CA TYR A 66 1.44 8.97 -12.80
C TYR A 66 1.47 9.69 -14.15
N GLN A 67 1.73 8.94 -15.22
CA GLN A 67 1.62 9.42 -16.59
C GLN A 67 0.30 8.92 -17.16
N THR A 68 -0.57 9.84 -17.57
CA THR A 68 -1.93 9.53 -18.00
C THR A 68 -2.20 9.90 -19.45
N THR A 69 -3.11 9.17 -20.11
CA THR A 69 -3.70 9.59 -21.38
C THR A 69 -4.66 10.76 -21.16
N THR A 70 -5.08 11.42 -22.24
CA THR A 70 -6.14 12.45 -22.18
C THR A 70 -7.47 11.91 -21.64
N ALA A 71 -7.70 10.59 -21.73
CA ALA A 71 -8.89 9.93 -21.19
C ALA A 71 -8.76 9.57 -19.70
N GLY A 72 -7.59 9.76 -19.09
CA GLY A 72 -7.32 9.47 -17.68
C GLY A 72 -6.63 8.13 -17.42
N ASP A 73 -6.38 7.32 -18.46
CA ASP A 73 -5.75 6.01 -18.27
C ASP A 73 -4.29 6.16 -17.83
N VAL A 74 -3.88 5.50 -16.74
CA VAL A 74 -2.48 5.42 -16.33
C VAL A 74 -1.70 4.54 -17.29
N THR A 75 -0.59 5.05 -17.81
CA THR A 75 0.29 4.38 -18.78
C THR A 75 1.70 4.12 -18.26
N ALA A 76 2.14 4.88 -17.25
CA ALA A 76 3.43 4.69 -16.61
C ALA A 76 3.50 5.38 -15.24
N LEU A 77 4.50 4.97 -14.47
CA LEU A 77 5.03 5.74 -13.34
C LEU A 77 6.43 6.25 -13.68
N THR A 78 6.69 7.52 -13.38
CA THR A 78 8.05 8.09 -13.44
C THR A 78 8.56 8.44 -12.06
N ASP A 79 9.88 8.38 -11.86
CA ASP A 79 10.51 8.95 -10.67
C ASP A 79 10.68 10.48 -10.78
N SER A 80 11.34 11.09 -9.79
CA SER A 80 11.59 12.54 -9.75
C SER A 80 12.53 13.07 -10.83
N THR A 81 13.26 12.19 -11.52
CA THR A 81 14.12 12.55 -12.67
C THR A 81 13.37 12.46 -13.99
N GLY A 82 12.13 11.94 -13.99
CA GLY A 82 11.34 11.67 -15.18
C GLY A 82 11.62 10.31 -15.81
N ALA A 83 12.45 9.46 -15.20
CA ALA A 83 12.71 8.11 -15.69
C ALA A 83 11.48 7.21 -15.44
N VAL A 84 11.07 6.45 -16.45
CA VAL A 84 9.99 5.46 -16.30
C VAL A 84 10.49 4.30 -15.43
N VAL A 85 9.74 4.02 -14.37
CA VAL A 85 10.05 2.95 -13.39
C VAL A 85 9.01 1.82 -13.38
N ALA A 86 7.85 2.04 -14.00
CA ALA A 86 6.83 1.03 -14.25
C ALA A 86 5.93 1.45 -15.44
N SER A 87 5.41 0.46 -16.18
CA SER A 87 4.47 0.61 -17.33
C SER A 87 3.51 -0.55 -17.38
#